data_AF-A0A942M088-F1
#
_entry.id   AF-A0A942M088-F1
#
_cell.length_a   1.000
_cell.length_b   1.000
_cell.length_c   1.000
_cell.angle_alpha   90.00
_cell.angle_beta   90.00
_cell.angle_gamma   90.00
#
_symmetry.space_group_name_H-M   'P 1'
#
loop_
_entity.id
_entity.type
_entity.pdbx_description
1 polymer ?
#
loop_
_entity_poly.entity_id
_entity_poly.type
_entity_poly.pdbx_seq_one_letter_code
_entity_poly.pdbx_strand_id
1 'polypeptide(L)'
;MLKKLLFISLCLSVITLWAKNPVSITFQYDDNIINKIIVSGAVNKTQWLGVSLYPKEYKDAIKDGYHQTREITPDSFHTEISLDNKDVKKYNASYEIALWGKKVLQKDCLIPDCYWCGKNGFHLDELLFYQTGYFNTTLAKK
;
A
#
# COMPACT_ATOMS: atom_id res chain seq x y z
N MET A 1 -64.16 7.93 24.12
CA MET A 1 -62.82 7.55 24.61
C MET A 1 -62.09 6.82 23.50
N LEU A 2 -61.24 7.51 22.73
CA LEU A 2 -60.48 6.93 21.62
C LEU A 2 -59.01 6.80 22.04
N LYS A 3 -58.53 5.57 22.25
CA LYS A 3 -57.13 5.29 22.59
C LYS A 3 -56.26 5.47 21.33
N LYS A 4 -55.40 6.48 21.32
CA LYS A 4 -54.34 6.65 20.31
C LYS A 4 -53.23 5.62 20.60
N LEU A 5 -53.07 4.64 19.73
CA LEU A 5 -51.86 3.81 19.68
C LEU A 5 -50.77 4.59 18.95
N LEU A 6 -49.75 5.03 19.70
CA LEU A 6 -48.49 5.51 19.14
C LEU A 6 -47.70 4.29 18.64
N PHE A 7 -47.67 4.07 17.33
CA PHE A 7 -46.68 3.19 16.71
C PHE A 7 -45.36 3.95 16.62
N ILE A 8 -44.49 3.75 17.61
CA ILE A 8 -43.09 4.17 17.53
C ILE A 8 -42.39 3.16 16.64
N SER A 9 -42.30 3.47 15.34
CA SER A 9 -41.45 2.74 14.41
C SER A 9 -39.99 3.04 14.78
N LEU A 10 -39.39 2.13 15.54
CA LEU A 10 -37.97 2.16 15.88
C LEU A 10 -37.19 1.79 14.62
N CYS A 11 -36.87 2.79 13.80
CA CYS A 11 -35.88 2.66 12.73
C CYS A 11 -34.51 2.39 13.37
N LEU A 12 -34.19 1.12 13.59
CA LEU A 12 -32.82 0.65 13.77
C LEU A 12 -32.09 0.84 12.43
N SER A 13 -31.60 2.06 12.18
CA SER A 13 -30.54 2.27 11.21
C SER A 13 -29.30 1.59 11.76
N VAL A 14 -29.08 0.34 11.34
CA VAL A 14 -27.78 -0.31 11.42
C VAL A 14 -26.84 0.53 10.58
N ILE A 15 -26.17 1.50 11.22
CA ILE A 15 -25.02 2.17 10.65
C ILE A 15 -23.96 1.08 10.56
N THR A 16 -23.90 0.42 9.42
CA THR A 16 -22.75 -0.40 9.07
C THR A 16 -21.58 0.57 8.97
N LEU A 17 -20.83 0.75 10.06
CA LEU A 17 -19.46 1.25 10.03
C LEU A 17 -18.64 0.21 9.25
N TRP A 18 -18.80 0.21 7.94
CA TRP A 18 -17.77 -0.28 7.05
C TRP A 18 -16.63 0.71 7.27
N ALA A 19 -15.71 0.37 8.15
CA ALA A 19 -14.37 0.91 8.12
C ALA A 19 -13.82 0.57 6.73
N LYS A 20 -14.13 1.44 5.76
CA LYS A 20 -13.50 1.46 4.45
C LYS A 20 -12.02 1.47 4.76
N ASN A 21 -11.30 0.44 4.33
CA ASN A 21 -9.85 0.49 4.34
C ASN A 21 -9.47 1.85 3.72
N PRO A 22 -8.74 2.70 4.46
CA PRO A 22 -8.47 4.07 4.01
C PRO A 22 -7.57 4.09 2.79
N VAL A 23 -7.10 2.92 2.33
CA VAL A 23 -6.22 2.74 1.19
C VAL A 23 -6.90 1.80 0.18
N SER A 24 -6.94 2.23 -1.08
CA SER A 24 -7.36 1.48 -2.26
C SER A 24 -6.16 1.31 -3.19
N ILE A 25 -6.01 0.11 -3.75
CA ILE A 25 -4.94 -0.23 -4.67
C ILE A 25 -5.56 -0.69 -5.99
N THR A 26 -5.18 -0.05 -7.09
CA THR A 26 -5.59 -0.41 -8.45
C THR A 26 -4.35 -0.69 -9.29
N PHE A 27 -4.40 -1.79 -10.03
CA PHE A 27 -3.35 -2.19 -10.97
C PHE A 27 -3.85 -1.95 -12.39
N GLN A 28 -3.09 -1.21 -13.19
CA GLN A 28 -3.39 -1.03 -14.62
C GLN A 28 -2.50 -1.94 -15.46
N TYR A 29 -3.12 -2.63 -16.40
CA TYR A 29 -2.46 -3.57 -17.29
C TYR A 29 -2.60 -3.08 -18.73
N ASP A 30 -1.56 -3.28 -19.52
CA ASP A 30 -1.55 -3.14 -20.97
C ASP A 30 -1.11 -4.48 -21.56
N ASP A 31 -1.92 -5.10 -22.42
CA ASP A 31 -1.70 -6.45 -22.94
C ASP A 31 -1.37 -7.52 -21.87
N ASN A 32 -2.08 -7.51 -20.73
CA ASN A 32 -1.83 -8.36 -19.54
C ASN A 32 -0.49 -8.14 -18.85
N ILE A 33 0.18 -7.02 -19.13
CA ILE A 33 1.42 -6.61 -18.50
C ILE A 33 1.13 -5.43 -17.57
N ILE A 34 1.49 -5.56 -16.29
CA ILE A 34 1.36 -4.46 -15.31
C ILE A 34 2.21 -3.27 -15.76
N ASN A 35 1.64 -2.08 -15.83
CA ASN A 35 2.37 -0.86 -16.21
C ASN A 35 2.24 0.28 -15.19
N LYS A 36 1.21 0.25 -14.34
CA LYS A 36 0.98 1.28 -13.32
C LYS A 36 0.32 0.70 -12.08
N ILE A 37 0.82 1.13 -10.94
CA ILE A 37 0.21 0.90 -9.62
C ILE A 37 -0.34 2.23 -9.13
N ILE A 38 -1.64 2.25 -8.81
CA ILE A 38 -2.32 3.42 -8.26
C ILE A 38 -2.69 3.10 -6.83
N VAL A 39 -2.18 3.89 -5.90
CA VAL A 39 -2.53 3.81 -4.48
C VAL A 39 -3.24 5.10 -4.09
N SER A 40 -4.46 4.99 -3.61
CA SER A 40 -5.28 6.14 -3.20
C SER A 40 -5.79 5.95 -1.79
N GLY A 41 -5.98 7.04 -1.06
CA GLY A 41 -6.50 6.94 0.29
C GLY A 41 -6.66 8.28 0.99
N ALA A 42 -6.82 8.23 2.30
CA ALA A 42 -6.81 9.42 3.15
C ALA A 42 -6.08 9.16 4.46
N VAL A 43 -5.28 10.13 4.90
CA VAL A 43 -4.50 10.06 6.14
C VAL A 43 -4.70 11.34 6.96
N ASN A 44 -4.62 11.25 8.29
CA ASN A 44 -4.81 12.39 9.19
C ASN A 44 -3.50 12.99 9.73
N LYS A 45 -2.36 12.38 9.38
CA LYS A 45 -1.01 12.82 9.72
C LYS A 45 -0.06 12.40 8.59
N THR A 46 1.13 12.97 8.54
CA THR A 46 2.16 12.52 7.59
C THR A 46 2.45 11.02 7.80
N GLN A 47 2.43 10.26 6.71
CA GLN A 47 2.69 8.82 6.67
C GLN A 47 3.61 8.50 5.49
N TRP A 48 4.12 7.27 5.41
CA TRP A 48 5.08 6.86 4.40
C TRP A 48 4.54 5.65 3.63
N LEU A 49 4.27 5.83 2.34
CA LEU A 49 3.87 4.75 1.45
C LEU A 49 5.12 4.02 0.95
N GLY A 50 5.25 2.75 1.30
CA GLY A 50 6.23 1.83 0.74
C GLY A 50 5.60 0.97 -0.34
N VAL A 51 6.28 0.83 -1.47
CA VAL A 51 5.92 -0.12 -2.54
C VAL A 51 7.15 -0.95 -2.88
N SER A 52 7.00 -2.27 -2.77
CA SER A 52 8.02 -3.25 -3.12
C SER A 52 7.50 -4.14 -4.23
N LEU A 53 8.33 -4.40 -5.24
CA LEU A 53 8.04 -5.30 -6.36
C LEU A 53 9.13 -6.35 -6.45
N TYR A 54 8.74 -7.58 -6.71
CA TYR A 54 9.66 -8.72 -6.64
C TYR A 54 9.73 -9.49 -7.96
N PRO A 55 10.92 -9.99 -8.32
CA PRO A 55 11.05 -10.95 -9.39
C PRO A 55 10.43 -12.29 -8.99
N LYS A 56 10.22 -13.16 -9.98
CA LYS A 56 9.73 -14.52 -9.74
C LYS A 56 10.68 -15.33 -8.85
N GLU A 57 11.98 -15.07 -8.98
CA GLU A 57 13.03 -15.73 -8.23
C GLU A 57 13.96 -14.66 -7.64
N TYR A 58 14.15 -14.71 -6.32
CA TYR A 58 15.10 -13.89 -5.58
C TYR A 58 15.71 -14.69 -4.44
N LYS A 59 16.89 -14.28 -3.98
CA LYS A 59 17.55 -14.89 -2.81
C LYS A 59 17.35 -14.04 -1.56
N ASP A 60 17.29 -12.73 -1.72
CA ASP A 60 17.17 -11.77 -0.65
C ASP A 60 16.16 -10.69 -1.06
N ALA A 61 14.92 -10.78 -0.56
CA ALA A 61 13.83 -9.86 -0.92
C ALA A 61 14.23 -8.39 -0.75
N ILE A 62 15.01 -8.08 0.29
CA ILE A 62 15.40 -6.72 0.66
C ILE A 62 16.39 -6.12 -0.36
N LYS A 63 17.24 -6.96 -0.97
CA LYS A 63 18.27 -6.53 -1.93
C LYS A 63 17.84 -6.69 -3.37
N ASP A 64 17.11 -7.76 -3.66
CA ASP A 64 16.74 -8.16 -5.00
C ASP A 64 15.41 -7.54 -5.45
N GLY A 65 14.61 -7.00 -4.52
CA GLY A 65 13.38 -6.30 -4.81
C GLY A 65 13.60 -4.87 -5.31
N TYR A 66 12.59 -4.35 -6.00
CA TYR A 66 12.46 -2.94 -6.32
C TYR A 66 11.65 -2.25 -5.24
N HIS A 67 12.25 -1.31 -4.52
CA HIS A 67 11.63 -0.67 -3.37
C HIS A 67 11.57 0.84 -3.57
N GLN A 68 10.37 1.40 -3.41
CA GLN A 68 10.14 2.83 -3.41
C GLN A 68 9.41 3.26 -2.15
N THR A 69 9.70 4.48 -1.73
CA THR A 69 9.00 5.13 -0.61
C THR A 69 8.56 6.52 -1.01
N ARG A 70 7.34 6.91 -0.63
CA ARG A 70 6.77 8.24 -0.85
C ARG A 70 6.23 8.78 0.47
N GLU A 71 6.52 10.04 0.77
CA GLU A 71 5.85 10.75 1.85
C GLU A 71 4.42 11.07 1.42
N ILE A 72 3.46 10.81 2.30
CA ILE A 72 2.05 11.11 2.14
C ILE A 72 1.70 12.18 3.16
N THR A 73 1.31 13.35 2.68
CA THR A 73 0.82 14.44 3.54
C THR A 73 -0.59 14.15 4.03
N PRO A 74 -1.03 14.76 5.15
CA PRO A 74 -2.43 14.74 5.57
C PRO A 74 -3.39 15.09 4.42
N ASP A 75 -4.63 14.61 4.54
CA ASP A 75 -5.73 14.66 3.57
C ASP A 75 -5.78 13.44 2.63
N SER A 76 -6.55 13.58 1.54
CA SER A 76 -6.64 12.56 0.50
C SER A 76 -5.38 12.53 -0.35
N PHE A 77 -4.94 11.34 -0.71
CA PHE A 77 -3.79 11.13 -1.58
C PHE A 77 -4.12 10.24 -2.76
N HIS A 78 -3.41 10.47 -3.86
CA HIS A 78 -3.43 9.67 -5.07
C HIS A 78 -1.99 9.57 -5.59
N THR A 79 -1.40 8.39 -5.47
CA THR A 79 -0.03 8.13 -5.91
C THR A 79 -0.04 7.15 -7.07
N GLU A 80 0.57 7.56 -8.18
CA GLU A 80 0.82 6.71 -9.34
C GLU A 80 2.30 6.30 -9.37
N ILE A 81 2.53 5.00 -9.55
CA ILE A 81 3.86 4.41 -9.75
C ILE A 81 3.84 3.76 -11.13
N SER A 82 4.42 4.46 -12.10
CA SER A 82 4.62 3.93 -13.44
C SER A 82 5.81 2.98 -13.45
N LEU A 83 5.63 1.82 -14.09
CA LEU A 83 6.68 0.82 -14.28
C LEU A 83 7.14 0.89 -15.73
N ASP A 84 8.45 1.02 -15.93
CA ASP A 84 9.01 0.97 -17.27
C ASP A 84 9.18 -0.49 -17.76
N ASN A 85 9.49 -0.65 -19.05
CA ASN A 85 9.67 -1.97 -19.65
C ASN A 85 10.78 -2.82 -19.01
N LYS A 86 11.77 -2.22 -18.36
CA LYS A 86 12.85 -2.96 -17.67
C LYS A 86 12.36 -3.43 -16.30
N ASP A 87 11.70 -2.54 -15.56
CA ASP A 87 11.13 -2.82 -14.25
C ASP A 87 10.11 -3.95 -14.34
N VAL A 88 9.18 -3.87 -15.29
CA VAL A 88 8.18 -4.92 -15.52
C VAL A 88 8.83 -6.26 -15.85
N LYS A 89 9.82 -6.31 -16.74
CA LYS A 89 10.47 -7.58 -17.10
C LYS A 89 11.10 -8.28 -15.91
N LYS A 90 11.60 -7.50 -14.94
CA LYS A 90 12.29 -8.02 -13.77
C LYS A 90 11.35 -8.24 -12.59
N TYR A 91 10.41 -7.33 -12.32
CA TYR A 91 9.64 -7.24 -11.07
C TYR A 91 8.13 -7.40 -11.28
N ASN A 92 7.71 -8.41 -12.05
CA ASN A 92 6.30 -8.66 -12.38
C ASN A 92 5.69 -9.87 -11.67
N ALA A 93 6.31 -10.41 -10.63
CA ALA A 93 5.79 -11.61 -9.97
C ALA A 93 4.86 -11.26 -8.80
N SER A 94 5.38 -10.54 -7.81
CA SER A 94 4.62 -10.17 -6.60
C SER A 94 4.92 -8.74 -6.16
N TYR A 95 4.07 -8.25 -5.27
CA TYR A 95 4.17 -6.92 -4.70
C TYR A 95 3.92 -6.91 -3.20
N GLU A 96 4.41 -5.87 -2.55
CA GLU A 96 3.97 -5.42 -1.24
C GLU A 96 3.72 -3.92 -1.28
N ILE A 97 2.61 -3.49 -0.69
CA ILE A 97 2.25 -2.09 -0.53
C ILE A 97 1.94 -1.88 0.94
N ALA A 98 2.65 -0.96 1.56
CA ALA A 98 2.57 -0.71 2.99
C ALA A 98 2.47 0.78 3.29
N LEU A 99 1.72 1.13 4.33
CA LEU A 99 1.67 2.49 4.85
C LEU A 99 2.24 2.49 6.26
N TRP A 100 3.19 3.37 6.50
CA TRP A 100 3.95 3.44 7.75
C TRP A 100 3.70 4.76 8.45
N GLY A 101 3.54 4.72 9.76
CA GLY A 101 3.28 5.89 10.59
C GLY A 101 4.53 6.73 10.83
N LYS A 102 5.72 6.15 10.67
CA LYS A 102 6.97 6.77 11.11
C LYS A 102 8.13 6.50 10.17
N LYS A 103 8.95 7.52 9.99
CA LYS A 103 10.30 7.43 9.39
C LYS A 103 11.33 7.62 10.50
N VAL A 104 12.15 6.61 10.73
CA VAL A 104 13.20 6.62 11.74
C VAL A 104 14.52 6.89 11.04
N LEU A 105 15.10 8.07 11.29
CA LEU A 105 16.40 8.43 10.74
C LEU A 105 17.49 7.54 11.34
N GLN A 106 18.58 7.32 10.60
CA GLN A 106 19.70 6.47 11.05
C GLN A 106 20.25 6.86 12.43
N LYS A 107 20.34 8.16 12.73
CA LYS A 107 20.81 8.66 14.04
C LYS A 107 19.90 8.28 15.22
N ASP A 108 18.64 7.95 14.93
CA ASP A 108 17.61 7.60 15.91
C ASP A 108 17.30 6.09 15.87
N CYS A 109 18.02 5.33 15.04
CA CYS A 109 17.83 3.89 14.87
C CYS A 109 18.57 3.10 15.95
N LEU A 110 17.83 2.27 16.68
CA LEU A 110 18.37 1.42 17.75
C LEU A 110 18.69 -0.01 17.27
N ILE A 111 18.43 -0.32 16.00
CA ILE A 111 18.63 -1.65 15.42
C ILE A 111 20.07 -1.75 14.89
N PRO A 112 20.93 -2.62 15.47
CA PRO A 112 22.27 -2.87 14.94
C PRO A 112 22.19 -3.37 13.50
N ASP A 113 23.10 -2.89 12.65
CA ASP A 113 23.22 -3.30 11.24
C ASP A 113 21.90 -3.19 10.44
N CYS A 114 21.07 -2.19 10.76
CA CYS A 114 19.83 -1.94 10.04
C CYS A 114 20.10 -1.65 8.55
N TYR A 115 19.76 -2.61 7.69
CA TYR A 115 19.97 -2.52 6.25
C TYR A 115 19.38 -1.24 5.65
N TRP A 116 18.13 -0.92 5.98
CA TRP A 116 17.44 0.26 5.42
C TRP A 116 18.07 1.57 5.86
N CYS A 117 18.47 1.69 7.13
CA CYS A 117 19.22 2.85 7.59
C CYS A 117 20.57 2.99 6.86
N GLY A 118 21.30 1.90 6.66
CA GLY A 118 22.55 1.93 5.90
C GLY A 118 22.37 2.32 4.44
N LYS A 119 21.27 1.87 3.80
CA LYS A 119 21.00 2.12 2.38
C LYS A 119 20.39 3.50 2.11
N ASN A 120 19.42 3.92 2.93
CA ASN A 120 18.57 5.07 2.67
C ASN A 120 18.78 6.23 3.67
N GLY A 121 19.56 6.01 4.74
CA GLY A 121 19.67 6.93 5.88
C GLY A 121 18.46 6.88 6.82
N PHE A 122 17.50 5.98 6.60
CA PHE A 122 16.32 5.78 7.44
C PHE A 122 15.70 4.38 7.26
N HIS A 123 14.88 3.97 8.21
CA HIS A 123 13.90 2.89 8.03
C HIS A 123 12.49 3.39 8.33
N LEU A 124 11.48 2.58 7.99
CA LEU A 124 10.08 2.87 8.28
C LEU A 124 9.60 1.99 9.43
N ASP A 125 8.74 2.56 10.27
CA ASP A 125 8.21 1.93 11.47
C ASP A 125 6.73 2.31 11.65
N GLU A 126 6.04 1.68 12.60
CA GLU A 126 4.59 1.78 12.82
C GLU A 126 3.80 1.35 11.58
N LEU A 127 3.81 0.06 11.24
CA LEU A 127 3.02 -0.45 10.11
C LEU A 127 1.52 -0.24 10.36
N LEU A 128 0.87 0.55 9.50
CA LEU A 128 -0.55 0.92 9.61
C LEU A 128 -1.44 0.17 8.62
N PHE A 129 -0.90 -0.10 7.43
CA PHE A 129 -1.58 -0.84 6.37
C PHE A 129 -0.54 -1.70 5.65
N TYR A 130 -0.96 -2.89 5.23
CA TYR A 130 -0.13 -3.80 4.47
C TYR A 130 -1.01 -4.65 3.55
N GLN A 131 -0.64 -4.70 2.27
CA GLN A 131 -1.21 -5.59 1.30
C GLN A 131 -0.10 -6.21 0.45
N THR A 132 -0.17 -7.52 0.26
CA THR A 132 0.72 -8.26 -0.64
C THR A 132 -0.12 -9.10 -1.60
N GLY A 133 0.47 -9.46 -2.74
CA GLY A 133 -0.17 -10.34 -3.70
C GLY A 133 0.74 -10.63 -4.89
N TYR A 134 0.18 -11.37 -5.83
CA TYR A 134 0.82 -11.68 -7.11
C TYR A 134 0.17 -10.86 -8.21
N PHE A 135 0.96 -10.48 -9.21
CA PHE A 135 0.41 -9.92 -10.43
C PHE A 135 -0.21 -11.03 -11.27
N ASN A 136 -1.34 -10.74 -11.91
CA ASN A 136 -1.93 -11.64 -12.89
C ASN A 136 -1.31 -11.39 -14.27
N THR A 137 0.01 -11.53 -14.38
CA THR A 137 0.77 -11.26 -15.59
C THR A 137 1.07 -12.56 -16.32
N THR A 138 0.53 -12.70 -17.53
CA THR A 138 1.07 -13.65 -18.51
C THR A 138 2.30 -12.99 -19.13
N LEU A 139 3.50 -13.47 -18.79
CA LEU A 139 4.69 -13.12 -19.56
C LEU A 139 4.42 -13.51 -21.03
N ALA A 140 4.26 -12.52 -21.91
CA ALA A 140 4.13 -12.76 -23.33
C ALA A 140 5.32 -13.63 -23.78
N LYS A 141 5.03 -14.85 -24.23
CA LYS A 141 6.04 -15.67 -24.91
C LYS A 141 6.40 -14.92 -26.17
N LYS A 142 7.58 -14.30 -26.19
CA LYS A 142 8.18 -13.80 -27.43
C LYS A 142 8.60 -14.96 -28.30
#